data_AF-A0ABD0NJM4-F1
#
_entry.id   AF-A0ABD0NJM4-F1
#
_cell.length_a   1.000
_cell.length_b   1.000
_cell.length_c   1.000
_cell.angle_alpha   90.00
_cell.angle_beta   90.00
_cell.angle_gamma   90.00
#
_symmetry.space_group_name_H-M   'P 1'
#
loop_
_entity.id
_entity.type
_entity.pdbx_description
1 polymer ?
#
loop_
_entity_poly.entity_id
_entity_poly.type
_entity_poly.pdbx_seq_one_letter_code
_entity_poly.pdbx_strand_id
1 'polypeptide(L)'
;DNLVTMHDVLDAQWQFDHNKDETYLRRVIFPLEKLLISHKRIVMKDSAVNAICYGAKIMLPGVLRYEDGIEVNQDIVIITTKGEAICT
;
A
#
# COMPACT_ATOMS: atom_id res chain seq x y z
N ASP A 1 0.11 18.42 2.27
CA ASP A 1 0.55 19.24 1.13
C ASP A 1 0.73 18.46 -0.17
N ASN A 2 -0.34 17.84 -0.70
CA ASN A 2 -0.34 17.19 -2.02
C ASN A 2 -1.76 17.22 -2.62
N LEU A 3 -2.43 18.37 -2.52
CA LEU A 3 -3.75 18.55 -3.11
C LEU A 3 -3.58 18.87 -4.60
N VAL A 4 -4.32 18.18 -5.45
CA VAL A 4 -4.29 18.35 -6.91
C VAL A 4 -5.66 18.81 -7.39
N THR A 5 -5.67 19.60 -8.46
CA THR A 5 -6.90 20.06 -9.10
C THR A 5 -7.32 19.12 -10.22
N MET A 6 -8.59 19.20 -10.63
CA MET A 6 -9.09 18.43 -11.79
C MET A 6 -8.36 18.78 -13.10
N HIS A 7 -7.83 19.99 -13.22
CA HIS A 7 -7.01 20.38 -14.39
C HIS A 7 -5.68 19.63 -14.40
N ASP A 8 -5.03 19.47 -13.24
CA ASP A 8 -3.77 18.71 -13.14
C ASP A 8 -3.95 17.25 -13.55
N VAL A 9 -5.10 16.65 -13.23
CA VAL A 9 -5.44 15.27 -13.64
C VAL A 9 -5.59 15.17 -15.15
N LEU A 10 -6.27 16.15 -15.77
CA LEU A 10 -6.47 16.18 -17.23
C LEU A 10 -5.13 16.35 -17.95
N ASP A 11 -4.30 17.29 -17.50
CA ASP A 11 -3.00 17.57 -18.10
C ASP A 11 -2.05 16.37 -17.94
N ALA A 12 -2.08 15.70 -16.78
CA ALA A 12 -1.30 14.50 -16.55
C ALA A 12 -1.68 13.35 -17.51
N GLN A 13 -2.98 13.16 -17.76
CA GLN A 13 -3.45 12.16 -18.74
C GLN A 13 -3.03 12.54 -20.16
N TRP A 14 -3.22 13.80 -20.55
CA TRP A 14 -2.85 14.28 -21.89
C TRP A 14 -1.35 14.10 -22.17
N GLN A 15 -0.50 14.41 -21.19
CA GLN A 15 0.95 14.27 -21.30
C GLN A 15 1.39 12.80 -21.38
N PHE A 16 0.72 11.91 -20.67
CA PHE A 16 0.94 10.47 -20.82
C PHE A 16 0.58 9.98 -22.23
N ASP A 17 -0.57 10.39 -22.77
CA ASP A 17 -1.03 9.92 -24.08
C ASP A 17 -0.16 10.43 -25.26
N HIS A 18 0.33 11.68 -25.18
CA HIS A 18 1.07 12.31 -26.28
C HIS A 18 2.58 12.05 -26.21
N ASN A 19 3.16 12.11 -25.01
CA ASN A 19 4.61 12.06 -24.82
C ASN A 19 5.08 10.75 -24.18
N LYS A 20 4.15 9.85 -23.79
CA LYS A 20 4.43 8.63 -23.01
C LYS A 20 5.21 8.90 -21.73
N ASP A 21 5.08 10.11 -21.19
CA ASP A 21 5.75 10.54 -19.98
C ASP A 21 4.85 10.32 -18.77
N GLU A 22 5.21 9.35 -17.92
CA GLU A 22 4.46 8.99 -16.71
C GLU A 22 4.76 9.89 -15.51
N THR A 23 5.76 10.78 -15.60
CA THR A 23 6.23 11.54 -14.43
C THR A 23 5.14 12.41 -13.82
N TYR A 24 4.32 13.06 -14.66
CA TYR A 24 3.23 13.89 -14.18
C TYR A 24 2.11 13.05 -13.55
N LEU A 25 1.76 11.93 -14.18
CA LEU A 25 0.74 11.01 -13.69
C LEU A 25 1.11 10.40 -12.33
N ARG A 26 2.38 9.98 -12.16
CA ARG A 26 2.92 9.47 -10.89
C ARG A 26 3.01 10.52 -9.78
N ARG A 27 2.97 11.82 -10.14
CA ARG A 27 2.91 12.92 -9.16
C ARG A 27 1.49 13.19 -8.67
N VAL A 28 0.51 13.01 -9.55
CA VAL A 28 -0.91 13.24 -9.26
C VAL A 28 -1.52 12.05 -8.50
N ILE A 29 -1.17 10.82 -8.90
CA ILE A 29 -1.70 9.59 -8.30
C ILE A 29 -0.74 9.09 -7.21
N PHE A 30 -1.26 8.96 -5.99
CA PHE A 30 -0.52 8.38 -4.87
C PHE A 30 -0.86 6.90 -4.67
N PRO A 31 0.11 6.09 -4.20
CA PRO A 31 -0.14 4.72 -3.78
C PRO A 31 -1.13 4.66 -2.60
N LEU A 32 -1.98 3.65 -2.57
CA LEU A 32 -3.02 3.47 -1.55
C LEU A 32 -2.44 3.32 -0.14
N GLU A 33 -1.22 2.80 -0.05
CA GLU A 33 -0.42 2.63 1.16
C GLU A 33 -0.27 3.95 1.93
N LYS A 34 -0.34 5.10 1.25
CA LYS A 34 -0.23 6.42 1.88
C LYS A 34 -1.36 6.69 2.87
N LEU A 35 -2.53 6.10 2.68
CA LEU A 35 -3.66 6.18 3.61
C LEU A 35 -3.47 5.30 4.84
N LEU A 36 -2.61 4.29 4.75
CA LEU A 36 -2.41 3.25 5.76
C LEU A 36 -1.24 3.53 6.71
N ILE A 37 -0.54 4.66 6.54
CA ILE A 37 0.67 5.02 7.30
C ILE A 37 0.40 5.14 8.82
N SER A 38 -0.84 5.47 9.23
CA SER A 38 -1.21 5.61 10.64
C SER A 38 -1.40 4.30 11.39
N HIS A 39 -1.52 3.16 10.68
CA HIS A 39 -1.80 1.87 11.29
C HIS A 39 -0.50 1.14 11.62
N LYS A 40 -0.54 0.29 12.66
CA LYS A 40 0.59 -0.57 13.03
C LYS A 40 0.77 -1.66 11.98
N ARG A 41 2.03 -2.02 11.69
CA ARG A 41 2.37 -2.87 10.55
C ARG A 41 2.87 -4.25 10.99
N ILE A 42 2.47 -5.27 10.24
CA ILE A 42 3.05 -6.62 10.33
C ILE A 42 3.62 -7.00 8.97
N VAL A 43 4.91 -7.31 8.94
CA VAL A 43 5.61 -7.78 7.74
C VAL A 43 5.47 -9.29 7.62
N MET A 44 4.93 -9.75 6.50
CA MET A 44 4.73 -11.17 6.21
C MET A 44 5.79 -11.72 5.25
N LYS A 45 6.05 -13.02 5.33
CA LYS A 45 6.85 -13.75 4.35
C LYS A 45 6.14 -13.82 3.01
N ASP A 46 6.91 -13.65 1.93
CA ASP A 46 6.43 -13.73 0.54
C ASP A 46 5.68 -15.04 0.24
N SER A 47 6.08 -16.17 0.84
CA SER A 47 5.41 -17.46 0.69
C SER A 47 4.00 -17.51 1.30
N ALA A 48 3.70 -16.65 2.28
CA ALA A 48 2.42 -16.59 2.96
C ALA A 48 1.46 -15.56 2.32
N VAL A 49 1.97 -14.62 1.52
CA VAL A 49 1.18 -13.54 0.90
C VAL A 49 0.00 -14.10 0.09
N ASN A 50 0.27 -15.10 -0.75
CA ASN A 50 -0.76 -15.67 -1.61
C ASN A 50 -1.92 -16.27 -0.80
N ALA A 51 -1.62 -16.99 0.29
CA ALA A 51 -2.64 -17.58 1.15
C ALA A 51 -3.53 -16.51 1.81
N ILE A 52 -2.93 -15.39 2.23
CA ILE A 52 -3.66 -14.27 2.85
C ILE A 52 -4.59 -13.60 1.83
N CYS A 53 -4.17 -13.45 0.57
CA CYS A 53 -5.03 -12.92 -0.50
C CYS A 53 -6.28 -13.77 -0.75
N TYR A 54 -6.25 -15.07 -0.44
CA TYR A 54 -7.42 -15.96 -0.48
C TYR A 54 -8.26 -15.93 0.80
N GLY A 55 -7.90 -15.14 1.80
CA GLY A 55 -8.60 -15.05 3.09
C GLY A 55 -8.13 -16.07 4.13
N ALA A 56 -6.96 -16.67 3.96
CA ALA A 56 -6.39 -17.51 5.01
C ALA A 56 -6.03 -16.68 6.25
N LYS A 57 -6.18 -17.29 7.43
CA LYS A 57 -5.78 -16.66 8.69
C LYS A 57 -4.26 -16.55 8.78
N ILE A 58 -3.80 -15.46 9.35
CA ILE A 58 -2.38 -15.20 9.58
C ILE A 58 -1.91 -16.09 10.73
N MET A 59 -0.91 -16.92 10.46
CA MET A 59 -0.32 -17.82 11.43
C MET A 59 1.11 -17.35 11.76
N LEU A 60 1.57 -17.62 12.98
CA LEU A 60 2.92 -17.27 13.46
C LEU A 60 4.06 -17.60 12.47
N PRO A 61 4.09 -18.76 11.77
CA PRO A 61 5.17 -19.10 10.85
C PRO A 61 5.34 -18.15 9.66
N GLY A 62 4.28 -17.42 9.31
CA GLY A 62 4.25 -16.48 8.20
C GLY A 62 4.71 -15.06 8.58
N VAL A 63 4.78 -14.74 9.87
CA VAL A 63 5.19 -13.40 10.34
C VAL A 63 6.71 -13.29 10.29
N LEU A 64 7.20 -12.21 9.68
CA LEU A 64 8.63 -11.89 9.58
C LEU A 64 9.03 -10.83 10.60
N ARG A 65 8.25 -9.75 10.69
CA ARG A 65 8.44 -8.64 11.65
C ARG A 65 7.07 -8.11 12.06
N TYR A 66 6.99 -7.55 13.26
CA TYR A 66 5.80 -6.87 13.76
C TYR A 66 6.24 -5.57 14.44
N GLU A 67 5.34 -4.60 14.47
CA GLU A 67 5.52 -3.34 15.17
C GLU A 67 5.19 -3.50 16.66
N ASP A 68 5.89 -2.77 17.53
CA ASP A 68 5.70 -2.90 18.98
C ASP A 68 4.38 -2.29 19.45
N GLY A 69 3.88 -2.83 20.57
CA GLY A 69 2.70 -2.30 21.26
C GLY A 69 1.37 -2.61 20.57
N ILE A 70 1.28 -3.58 19.66
CA ILE A 70 0.01 -4.01 19.07
C ILE A 70 -0.91 -4.56 20.16
N GLU A 71 -2.10 -3.97 20.30
CA GLU A 71 -3.12 -4.42 21.25
C GLU A 71 -4.11 -5.41 20.60
N VAL A 72 -4.74 -6.24 21.43
CA VAL A 72 -5.75 -7.18 20.96
C VAL A 72 -6.98 -6.40 20.46
N ASN A 73 -7.48 -6.76 19.28
CA ASN A 73 -8.55 -6.06 18.55
C ASN A 73 -8.19 -4.68 17.99
N GLN A 74 -6.90 -4.33 17.94
CA GLN A 74 -6.46 -3.15 17.21
C GLN A 74 -6.38 -3.44 15.70
N ASP A 75 -6.85 -2.48 14.89
CA ASP A 75 -6.68 -2.53 13.44
C ASP A 75 -5.20 -2.37 13.06
N ILE A 76 -4.71 -3.28 12.21
CA ILE A 76 -3.32 -3.37 11.78
C ILE A 76 -3.26 -3.47 10.27
N VAL A 77 -2.12 -3.12 9.66
CA VAL A 77 -1.89 -3.28 8.24
C VAL A 77 -0.85 -4.36 8.02
N ILE A 78 -1.17 -5.30 7.16
CA ILE A 78 -0.25 -6.36 6.79
C ILE A 78 0.46 -5.97 5.51
N ILE A 79 1.79 -6.02 5.54
CA ILE A 79 2.64 -5.61 4.43
C ILE A 79 3.57 -6.72 3.97
N THR A 80 3.95 -6.69 2.69
CA THR A 80 5.01 -7.53 2.14
C THR A 80 6.39 -7.01 2.58
N THR A 81 7.45 -7.79 2.32
CA THR A 81 8.84 -7.35 2.52
C THR A 81 9.21 -6.12 1.70
N LYS A 82 8.45 -5.82 0.64
CA LYS A 82 8.61 -4.66 -0.24
C LYS A 82 7.81 -3.44 0.21
N GLY A 83 6.96 -3.58 1.22
CA GLY A 83 6.11 -2.50 1.73
C GLY A 83 4.78 -2.35 0.99
N GLU A 84 4.37 -3.34 0.20
CA GLU A 84 3.04 -3.38 -0.42
C GLU A 84 2.01 -3.75 0.64
N ALA A 85 0.87 -3.07 0.69
CA ALA A 85 -0.21 -3.44 1.60
C ALA A 85 -1.02 -4.63 1.05
N ILE A 86 -1.13 -5.70 1.84
CA ILE A 86 -1.85 -6.92 1.48
C ILE A 86 -3.31 -6.82 1.92
N CYS A 87 -3.51 -6.51 3.21
CA CYS A 87 -4.83 -6.31 3.80
C CYS A 87 -4.70 -5.51 5.11
N THR A 88 -5.84 -5.01 5.57
CA THR A 88 -6.06 -4.32 6.85
C THR A 88 -6.94 -5.19 7.73
#